data_AF-A0A839H794-F1
#
_entry.id   AF-A0A839H794-F1
#
_cell.length_a   1.000
_cell.length_b   1.000
_cell.length_c   1.000
_cell.angle_alpha   90.00
_cell.angle_beta   90.00
_cell.angle_gamma   90.00
#
_symmetry.space_group_name_H-M   'P 1'
#
loop_
_entity.id
_entity.type
_entity.pdbx_description
1 polymer ?
#
loop_
_entity_poly.entity_id
_entity_poly.type
_entity_poly.pdbx_seq_one_letter_code
_entity_poly.pdbx_strand_id
1 'polypeptide(L)'
;MNRRDLQPILLPTIDAQPVASPYTYGMSKKYWYQVATERRKALGITYEQIAAALGVSKSTVGHWFTGRNRPLFDTIREIAKVLDTTVAELTSEDPYFVTDDLERDILYCVRETPPEYRKQLANVVKAYKDSFNNIKNNTVKP
;
A
#
# COMPACT_ATOMS: atom_id res chain seq x y z
N MET A 1 33.31 -33.32 -19.61
CA MET A 1 32.84 -32.78 -18.31
C MET A 1 31.33 -32.72 -18.38
N ASN A 2 30.64 -33.33 -17.42
CA ASN A 2 29.32 -33.95 -17.59
C ASN A 2 28.15 -33.02 -17.28
N ARG A 3 26.99 -33.26 -17.92
CA ARG A 3 25.68 -32.64 -17.66
C ARG A 3 25.01 -33.25 -16.42
N ARG A 4 25.53 -33.03 -15.22
CA ARG A 4 24.89 -33.32 -13.91
C ARG A 4 25.63 -32.39 -12.94
N ASP A 5 25.10 -31.23 -12.56
CA ASP A 5 24.45 -31.07 -11.25
C ASP A 5 23.84 -29.65 -11.12
N LEU A 6 22.91 -29.29 -12.00
CA LEU A 6 22.01 -28.17 -11.72
C LEU A 6 20.92 -28.68 -10.77
N GLN A 7 21.14 -28.57 -9.46
CA GLN A 7 20.03 -28.64 -8.52
C GLN A 7 19.08 -27.46 -8.81
N PRO A 8 17.78 -27.69 -9.02
CA PRO A 8 16.83 -26.60 -9.16
C PRO A 8 16.78 -25.84 -7.84
N ILE A 9 17.07 -24.54 -7.89
CA ILE A 9 16.94 -23.64 -6.75
C ILE A 9 15.45 -23.64 -6.39
N LEU A 10 15.09 -24.34 -5.33
CA LEU A 10 13.76 -24.32 -4.76
C LEU A 10 13.56 -22.89 -4.20
N LEU A 11 12.86 -22.04 -4.95
CA LEU A 11 12.38 -20.76 -4.41
C LEU A 11 11.54 -21.09 -3.17
N PRO A 12 11.84 -20.51 -1.99
CA PRO A 12 10.94 -20.65 -0.86
C PRO A 12 9.59 -20.09 -1.29
N THR A 13 8.54 -20.90 -1.12
CA THR A 13 7.15 -20.48 -1.34
C THR A 13 6.92 -19.17 -0.60
N ILE A 14 6.55 -18.13 -1.35
CA ILE A 14 6.32 -16.80 -0.81
C ILE A 14 5.04 -16.83 0.01
N ASP A 15 5.17 -17.15 1.29
CA ASP A 15 4.15 -16.86 2.28
C ASP A 15 4.12 -15.34 2.50
N ALA A 16 3.02 -14.72 2.07
CA ALA A 16 2.79 -13.28 2.07
C ALA A 16 2.96 -12.65 3.48
N GLN A 17 4.10 -12.01 3.72
CA GLN A 17 4.31 -11.06 4.80
C GLN A 17 4.33 -9.62 4.24
N PRO A 18 3.76 -8.62 4.95
CA PRO A 18 3.72 -7.24 4.49
C PRO A 18 5.13 -6.64 4.57
N VAL A 19 5.72 -6.31 3.43
CA VAL A 19 6.98 -5.58 3.36
C VAL A 19 6.73 -4.15 3.85
N ALA A 20 7.33 -3.81 5.00
CA ALA A 20 7.38 -2.44 5.48
C ALA A 20 8.19 -1.58 4.51
N SER A 21 7.65 -0.42 4.11
CA SER A 21 8.33 0.56 3.26
C SER A 21 9.54 1.15 4.01
N PRO A 22 10.73 1.29 3.37
CA PRO A 22 11.99 1.69 4.03
C PRO A 22 12.06 3.15 4.53
N TYR A 23 10.93 3.86 4.62
CA TYR A 23 10.83 5.23 5.13
C TYR A 23 10.21 5.34 6.54
N THR A 24 10.00 4.24 7.25
CA THR A 24 9.47 4.27 8.63
C THR A 24 10.56 4.54 9.66
N TYR A 25 11.02 5.79 9.78
CA TYR A 25 11.87 6.21 10.89
C TYR A 25 11.00 6.72 12.05
N GLY A 26 10.83 5.90 13.10
CA GLY A 26 10.73 6.36 14.49
C GLY A 26 9.40 6.88 15.07
N MET A 27 8.24 6.77 14.40
CA MET A 27 6.95 7.16 14.98
C MET A 27 5.89 6.08 14.73
N SER A 28 5.10 5.73 15.76
CA SER A 28 4.03 4.74 15.74
C SER A 28 2.84 5.16 14.88
N LYS A 29 3.01 5.26 13.56
CA LYS A 29 1.90 5.58 12.65
C LYS A 29 1.01 4.36 12.43
N LYS A 30 -0.29 4.49 12.70
CA LYS A 30 -1.29 3.46 12.38
C LYS A 30 -1.75 3.59 10.92
N TYR A 31 -1.84 2.45 10.24
CA TYR A 31 -2.48 2.38 8.92
C TYR A 31 -4.01 2.31 9.04
N TRP A 32 -4.71 2.76 8.00
CA TRP A 32 -6.17 2.82 7.92
C TRP A 32 -6.80 1.46 8.18
N TYR A 33 -6.19 0.37 7.71
CA TYR A 33 -6.71 -0.97 7.90
C TYR A 33 -6.59 -1.45 9.35
N GLN A 34 -5.62 -0.92 10.11
CA GLN A 34 -5.49 -1.20 11.54
C GLN A 34 -6.59 -0.48 12.31
N VAL A 35 -6.81 0.80 12.01
CA VAL A 35 -7.92 1.60 12.56
C VAL A 35 -9.27 0.98 12.21
N ALA A 36 -9.46 0.58 10.95
CA ALA A 36 -10.65 -0.11 10.46
C ALA A 36 -10.88 -1.43 11.20
N THR A 37 -9.81 -2.19 11.47
CA THR A 37 -9.89 -3.46 12.20
C THR A 37 -10.31 -3.24 13.65
N GLU A 38 -9.76 -2.23 14.33
CA GLU A 38 -10.14 -1.87 15.70
C GLU A 38 -11.62 -1.45 15.76
N ARG A 39 -12.04 -0.57 14.85
CA ARG A 39 -13.44 -0.12 14.76
C ARG A 39 -14.41 -1.27 14.46
N ARG A 40 -14.05 -2.14 13.50
CA ARG A 40 -14.82 -3.34 13.18
C ARG A 40 -15.02 -4.22 14.41
N LYS A 41 -13.96 -4.47 15.18
CA LYS A 41 -14.03 -5.28 16.41
C LYS A 41 -14.92 -4.63 17.46
N ALA A 42 -14.83 -3.31 17.64
CA ALA A 42 -15.68 -2.57 18.57
C ALA A 42 -17.18 -2.65 18.21
N LEU A 43 -17.49 -2.68 16.91
CA LEU A 43 -18.86 -2.79 16.40
C LEU A 43 -19.36 -4.24 16.26
N GLY A 44 -18.50 -5.24 16.47
CA GLY A 44 -18.85 -6.65 16.27
C GLY A 44 -19.12 -7.04 14.81
N ILE A 45 -18.71 -6.20 13.85
CA ILE A 45 -18.96 -6.43 12.42
C ILE A 45 -17.98 -7.48 11.87
N THR A 46 -18.41 -8.38 10.99
CA THR A 46 -17.55 -9.39 10.35
C THR A 46 -17.06 -8.95 8.97
N TYR A 47 -16.02 -9.60 8.42
CA TYR A 47 -15.59 -9.34 7.05
C TYR A 47 -16.67 -9.70 6.03
N GLU A 48 -17.50 -10.71 6.33
CA GLU A 48 -18.65 -11.12 5.54
C GLU A 48 -19.71 -10.03 5.47
N GLN A 49 -20.00 -9.35 6.58
CA GLN A 49 -20.97 -8.26 6.61
C GLN A 49 -20.48 -7.05 5.81
N ILE A 50 -19.19 -6.72 5.92
CA ILE A 50 -18.58 -5.66 5.10
C ILE A 50 -18.63 -6.05 3.61
N ALA A 51 -18.28 -7.30 3.29
CA ALA A 51 -18.30 -7.81 1.93
C ALA A 51 -19.71 -7.77 1.30
N ALA A 52 -20.73 -8.17 2.07
CA ALA A 52 -22.13 -8.12 1.66
C ALA A 52 -22.61 -6.68 1.44
N ALA A 53 -22.26 -5.75 2.33
CA ALA A 53 -22.61 -4.34 2.19
C ALA A 53 -21.98 -3.67 0.95
N LEU A 54 -20.78 -4.11 0.56
CA LEU A 54 -20.05 -3.56 -0.58
C LEU A 54 -20.24 -4.37 -1.88
N GLY A 55 -20.96 -5.48 -1.87
CA GLY A 55 -21.15 -6.34 -3.04
C GLY A 55 -19.86 -7.01 -3.54
N VAL A 56 -18.90 -7.30 -2.64
CA VAL A 56 -17.60 -7.91 -2.97
C VAL A 56 -17.39 -9.23 -2.25
N SER A 57 -16.33 -9.96 -2.59
CA SER A 57 -15.99 -11.20 -1.88
C SER A 57 -15.38 -10.93 -0.49
N LYS A 58 -15.62 -11.84 0.46
CA LYS A 58 -14.95 -11.83 1.79
C LYS A 58 -13.43 -11.81 1.66
N SER A 59 -12.88 -12.55 0.70
CA SER A 59 -11.43 -12.59 0.43
C SER A 59 -10.89 -11.21 0.05
N THR A 60 -11.64 -10.47 -0.78
CA THR A 60 -11.31 -9.09 -1.16
C THR A 60 -11.20 -8.18 0.07
N VAL A 61 -12.19 -8.24 0.97
CA VAL A 61 -12.17 -7.48 2.24
C VAL A 61 -10.99 -7.91 3.12
N GLY A 62 -10.72 -9.21 3.23
CA GLY A 62 -9.57 -9.72 3.97
C GLY A 62 -8.24 -9.20 3.43
N HIS A 63 -8.08 -9.10 2.11
CA HIS A 63 -6.88 -8.52 1.49
C HIS A 63 -6.74 -7.01 1.77
N TRP A 64 -7.83 -6.28 1.90
CA TRP A 64 -7.79 -4.86 2.29
C TRP A 64 -7.39 -4.68 3.75
N PHE A 65 -8.04 -5.43 4.65
CA PHE A 65 -7.83 -5.30 6.10
C PHE A 65 -6.49 -5.85 6.59
N THR A 66 -5.77 -6.60 5.75
CA THR A 66 -4.39 -7.08 6.00
C THR A 66 -3.34 -6.22 5.30
N GLY A 67 -3.75 -5.22 4.50
CA GLY A 67 -2.82 -4.43 3.71
C GLY A 67 -2.13 -5.23 2.59
N ARG A 68 -2.72 -6.33 2.11
CA ARG A 68 -2.21 -7.04 0.91
C ARG A 68 -2.61 -6.32 -0.38
N ASN A 69 -3.87 -5.88 -0.46
CA ASN A 69 -4.37 -5.08 -1.57
C ASN A 69 -4.88 -3.73 -1.07
N ARG A 70 -4.76 -2.71 -1.91
CA ARG A 70 -5.24 -1.37 -1.61
C ARG A 70 -6.60 -1.14 -2.31
N PRO A 71 -7.68 -0.87 -1.57
CA PRO A 71 -8.93 -0.43 -2.16
C PRO A 71 -8.81 0.99 -2.73
N LEU A 72 -9.71 1.34 -3.65
CA LEU A 72 -9.82 2.71 -4.15
C LEU A 72 -10.36 3.64 -3.05
N PHE A 73 -10.14 4.95 -3.22
CA PHE A 73 -10.62 5.96 -2.26
C PHE A 73 -12.15 5.90 -2.07
N ASP A 74 -12.91 5.69 -3.15
CA ASP A 74 -14.36 5.54 -3.07
C ASP A 74 -14.76 4.31 -2.23
N THR A 75 -14.04 3.20 -2.38
CA THR A 75 -14.25 2.00 -1.55
C THR A 75 -13.91 2.26 -0.08
N ILE A 76 -12.87 3.05 0.21
CA ILE A 76 -12.55 3.47 1.59
C ILE A 76 -13.70 4.29 2.18
N ARG A 77 -14.32 5.17 1.38
CA ARG A 77 -15.49 5.94 1.79
C ARG A 77 -16.67 5.03 2.15
N GLU A 78 -16.94 4.01 1.34
CA GLU A 78 -18.00 3.04 1.64
C GLU A 78 -17.67 2.18 2.88
N ILE A 79 -16.40 1.78 3.07
CA ILE A 79 -15.97 1.07 4.28
C ILE A 79 -16.18 1.95 5.52
N ALA A 80 -15.84 3.24 5.46
CA ALA A 80 -16.04 4.18 6.56
C ALA A 80 -17.53 4.28 6.96
N LYS A 81 -18.44 4.33 5.98
CA LYS A 81 -19.89 4.31 6.24
C LYS A 81 -20.33 3.02 6.95
N VAL A 82 -19.86 1.86 6.48
CA VAL A 82 -20.21 0.56 7.10
C VAL A 82 -19.67 0.46 8.53
N LEU A 83 -18.53 1.07 8.81
CA LEU A 83 -17.90 1.11 10.12
C LEU A 83 -18.34 2.30 11.00
N ASP A 84 -19.39 3.00 10.58
CA ASP A 84 -19.96 4.15 11.29
C ASP A 84 -18.88 5.12 11.79
N THR A 85 -18.03 5.57 10.85
CA THR A 85 -16.92 6.48 11.10
C THR A 85 -16.70 7.37 9.88
N THR A 86 -15.92 8.44 10.04
CA THR A 86 -15.54 9.29 8.92
C THR A 86 -14.30 8.77 8.21
N VAL A 87 -14.14 9.11 6.93
CA VAL A 87 -12.89 8.80 6.20
C VAL A 87 -11.70 9.44 6.91
N ALA A 88 -11.85 10.68 7.40
CA ALA A 88 -10.79 11.39 8.11
C ALA A 88 -10.32 10.65 9.37
N GLU A 89 -11.23 10.14 10.20
CA GLU A 89 -10.88 9.33 11.37
C GLU A 89 -10.18 8.03 10.95
N LEU A 90 -10.70 7.36 9.93
CA LEU A 90 -10.17 6.10 9.42
C LEU A 90 -8.75 6.26 8.86
N THR A 91 -8.43 7.42 8.29
CA THR A 91 -7.17 7.66 7.56
C THR A 91 -6.22 8.65 8.23
N SER A 92 -6.59 9.21 9.39
CA SER A 92 -5.96 10.37 10.05
C SER A 92 -4.43 10.30 10.18
N GLU A 93 -3.91 9.14 10.58
CA GLU A 93 -2.47 8.93 10.82
C GLU A 93 -1.79 8.10 9.73
N ASP A 94 -2.55 7.65 8.73
CA ASP A 94 -2.05 6.72 7.72
C ASP A 94 -1.14 7.45 6.72
N PRO A 95 0.15 7.08 6.62
CA PRO A 95 1.07 7.62 5.61
C PRO A 95 0.55 7.57 4.17
N TYR A 96 -0.35 6.65 3.84
CA TYR A 96 -0.98 6.50 2.54
C TYR A 96 -1.94 7.65 2.18
N PHE A 97 -2.53 8.29 3.18
CA PHE A 97 -3.47 9.39 3.01
C PHE A 97 -2.90 10.74 3.47
N VAL A 98 -1.82 10.71 4.26
CA VAL A 98 -1.00 11.88 4.55
C VAL A 98 -0.35 12.33 3.25
N THR A 99 -0.97 13.33 2.64
CA THR A 99 -0.49 13.95 1.42
C THR A 99 0.34 15.15 1.84
N ASP A 100 1.67 15.01 1.80
CA ASP A 100 2.50 16.16 1.44
C ASP A 100 1.95 16.72 0.13
N ASP A 101 1.92 18.04 -0.04
CA ASP A 101 1.30 18.68 -1.21
C ASP A 101 1.96 18.16 -2.50
N LEU A 102 3.27 17.90 -2.44
CA LEU A 102 4.04 17.25 -3.50
C LEU A 102 3.56 15.81 -3.81
N GLU A 103 3.28 15.00 -2.79
CA GLU A 103 2.81 13.62 -2.98
C GLU A 103 1.40 13.61 -3.61
N ARG A 104 0.54 14.55 -3.21
CA ARG A 104 -0.78 14.74 -3.82
C ARG A 104 -0.68 15.10 -5.30
N ASP A 105 0.17 16.07 -5.62
CA ASP A 105 0.37 16.55 -6.99
C ASP A 105 0.96 15.48 -7.89
N ILE A 106 1.91 14.69 -7.38
CA ILE A 106 2.48 13.54 -8.09
C ILE A 106 1.40 12.48 -8.34
N LEU A 107 0.62 12.12 -7.32
CA LEU A 107 -0.45 11.11 -7.46
C LEU A 107 -1.53 11.55 -8.45
N TYR A 108 -1.92 12.82 -8.41
CA TYR A 108 -2.85 13.41 -9.38
C TYR A 108 -2.28 13.33 -10.80
N CYS A 109 -1.04 13.80 -11.00
CA CYS A 109 -0.36 13.72 -12.29
C CYS A 109 -0.33 12.28 -12.83
N VAL A 110 0.02 11.29 -12.02
CA VAL A 110 0.10 9.87 -12.45
C VAL A 110 -1.25 9.33 -12.90
N ARG A 111 -2.35 9.69 -12.22
CA ARG A 111 -3.69 9.17 -12.51
C ARG A 111 -4.28 9.76 -13.79
N GLU A 112 -4.11 11.07 -13.97
CA GLU A 112 -4.61 11.80 -15.14
C GLU A 112 -3.74 11.59 -16.39
N THR A 113 -2.53 11.06 -16.24
CA THR A 113 -1.64 10.79 -17.38
C THR A 113 -2.18 9.63 -18.23
N PRO A 114 -2.48 9.87 -19.53
CA PRO A 114 -2.91 8.82 -20.45
C PRO A 114 -1.85 7.70 -20.55
N PRO A 115 -2.24 6.43 -20.80
CA PRO A 115 -1.34 5.28 -20.77
C PRO A 115 -0.07 5.44 -21.64
N GLU A 116 -0.21 6.16 -22.76
CA GLU A 116 0.88 6.45 -23.70
C GLU A 116 2.00 7.32 -23.10
N TYR A 117 1.66 8.21 -22.16
CA TYR A 117 2.60 9.13 -21.49
C TYR A 117 3.13 8.58 -20.15
N ARG A 118 2.51 7.52 -19.59
CA ARG A 118 2.95 6.91 -18.33
C ARG A 118 4.39 6.40 -18.39
N LYS A 119 4.87 6.00 -19.58
CA LYS A 119 6.25 5.54 -19.78
C LYS A 119 7.25 6.67 -19.57
N GLN A 120 6.91 7.90 -19.93
CA GLN A 120 7.76 9.07 -19.71
C GLN A 120 7.85 9.41 -18.23
N LEU A 121 6.71 9.39 -17.53
CA LEU A 121 6.65 9.60 -16.09
C LEU A 121 7.45 8.54 -15.31
N ALA A 122 7.36 7.27 -15.72
CA ALA A 122 8.14 6.18 -15.14
C ALA A 122 9.65 6.39 -15.30
N ASN A 123 10.09 6.95 -16.44
CA ASN A 123 11.51 7.25 -16.68
C ASN A 123 12.02 8.37 -15.76
N VAL A 124 11.21 9.42 -15.54
CA VAL A 124 11.55 10.52 -14.61
C VAL A 124 11.70 10.00 -13.18
N VAL A 125 10.75 9.18 -12.72
CA VAL A 125 10.80 8.57 -11.39
C VAL A 125 12.03 7.65 -11.25
N LYS A 126 12.36 6.89 -12.30
CA LYS A 126 13.56 6.03 -12.31
C LYS A 126 14.85 6.84 -12.21
N ALA A 127 14.99 7.89 -13.02
CA ALA A 127 16.16 8.75 -13.02
C ALA A 127 16.37 9.45 -11.66
N TYR A 128 15.28 9.89 -11.02
CA TYR A 128 15.34 10.44 -9.67
C TYR A 128 15.79 9.39 -8.64
N LYS A 129 15.23 8.16 -8.69
CA LYS A 129 15.64 7.07 -7.79
C LYS A 129 17.13 6.73 -7.92
N ASP A 130 17.65 6.69 -9.14
CA ASP A 130 19.06 6.39 -9.40
C ASP A 130 19.97 7.50 -8.84
N SER A 131 19.57 8.76 -9.03
CA SER A 131 20.28 9.94 -8.50
C SER A 131 20.26 9.99 -6.97
N PHE A 132 19.11 9.69 -6.35
CA PHE A 132 18.94 9.65 -4.91
C PHE A 132 19.77 8.55 -4.23
N ASN A 133 19.82 7.35 -4.84
CA ASN A 133 20.64 6.25 -4.35
C ASN A 133 22.14 6.58 -4.40
N ASN A 134 22.59 7.28 -5.44
CA ASN A 134 23.98 7.75 -5.53
C ASN A 134 24.32 8.76 -4.42
N ILE A 135 23.40 9.67 -4.07
CA ILE A 135 23.60 10.64 -2.97
C ILE A 135 23.69 9.93 -1.62
N LYS A 136 22.84 8.93 -1.36
CA LYS A 136 22.91 8.11 -0.14
C LYS A 136 24.21 7.31 -0.04
N ASN A 137 24.70 6.78 -1.15
CA ASN A 137 25.93 5.97 -1.15
C ASN A 137 27.20 6.83 -0.98
N ASN A 138 27.17 8.12 -1.37
CA ASN A 138 28.30 9.05 -1.20
C ASN A 138 28.35 9.73 0.18
N THR A 139 27.30 9.60 1.00
CA THR A 139 27.24 10.17 2.37
C THR A 139 27.60 9.16 3.46
N VAL A 140 27.88 7.89 3.09
CA VAL A 140 28.29 6.80 4.01
C VAL A 140 29.76 6.38 3.75
N LYS A 141 30.60 7.30 3.30
CA LYS A 141 32.05 7.08 3.25
C LYS A 141 32.75 8.13 4.14
N PRO A 142 33.41 7.73 5.24
CA PRO A 142 34.28 8.63 5.98
C PRO A 142 35.49 9.04 5.16
#